data_AF-A0AA96YKL9-F1
#
_entry.id   AF-A0AA96YKL9-F1
#
_cell.length_a   1.000
_cell.length_b   1.000
_cell.length_c   1.000
_cell.angle_alpha   90.00
_cell.angle_beta   90.00
_cell.angle_gamma   90.00
#
_symmetry.space_group_name_H-M   'P 1'
#
loop_
_entity.id
_entity.type
_entity.pdbx_description
1 polymer ?
#
loop_
_entity_poly.entity_id
_entity_poly.type
_entity_poly.pdbx_seq_one_letter_code
_entity_poly.pdbx_strand_id
1 'polypeptide(L)'
;MAVIPGLDATTNRWGTSELETSGTGKDNMGMIYRTSASISDKAKQFGDELNSILADASLEVDNPLVLAKITAMSGNYNMARQLQSNFMKSIKDTDQALIRNV
;
A
#
# COMPACT_ATOMS: atom_id res chain seq x y z
N MET A 1 -9.60 30.84 -6.75
CA MET A 1 -8.88 29.70 -6.15
C MET A 1 -7.64 30.23 -5.48
N ALA A 2 -7.33 29.82 -4.25
CA ALA A 2 -6.15 30.27 -3.54
C ALA A 2 -4.89 29.72 -4.25
N VAL A 3 -3.94 30.61 -4.57
CA VAL A 3 -2.65 30.22 -5.16
C VAL A 3 -1.81 29.60 -4.06
N ILE A 4 -1.54 28.30 -4.14
CA ILE A 4 -0.65 27.59 -3.22
C ILE A 4 0.77 27.71 -3.78
N PRO A 5 1.71 28.37 -3.08
CA PRO A 5 3.09 28.48 -3.54
C PRO A 5 3.71 27.10 -3.79
N GLY A 6 4.30 26.88 -4.97
CA GLY A 6 4.92 25.60 -5.37
C GLY A 6 4.05 24.66 -6.21
N LEU A 7 2.76 24.99 -6.40
CA LEU A 7 1.86 24.31 -7.32
C LEU A 7 1.68 25.10 -8.61
N ASP A 8 1.80 24.42 -9.75
CA ASP A 8 1.46 24.95 -11.06
C ASP A 8 -0.05 25.25 -11.12
N ALA A 9 -0.38 26.51 -11.40
CA ALA A 9 -1.76 27.02 -11.34
C ALA A 9 -2.68 26.43 -12.43
N THR A 10 -2.11 25.83 -13.46
CA THR A 10 -2.82 25.26 -14.62
C THR A 10 -3.07 23.77 -14.47
N THR A 11 -2.11 23.05 -13.88
CA THR A 11 -2.15 21.59 -13.77
C THR A 11 -2.48 21.10 -12.37
N ASN A 12 -2.46 21.98 -11.34
CA ASN A 12 -2.54 21.63 -9.92
C ASN A 12 -1.56 20.50 -9.55
N ARG A 13 -0.36 20.53 -10.14
CA ARG A 13 0.74 19.62 -9.83
C ARG A 13 1.92 20.41 -9.27
N TRP A 14 2.81 19.72 -8.59
CA TRP A 14 4.11 20.28 -8.19
C TRP A 14 4.88 20.72 -9.44
N GLY A 15 5.56 21.87 -9.36
CA GLY A 15 6.46 22.30 -10.41
C GLY A 15 7.58 21.27 -10.61
N THR A 16 7.69 20.71 -11.81
CA THR A 16 8.70 19.70 -12.15
C THR A 16 9.99 20.40 -12.57
N SER A 17 11.14 19.91 -12.09
CA SER A 17 12.45 20.35 -12.57
C SER A 17 12.68 19.89 -14.02
N GLU A 18 13.37 20.68 -14.84
CA GLU A 18 13.78 20.27 -16.20
C GLU A 18 14.72 19.05 -16.20
N LEU A 19 15.31 18.72 -15.05
CA LEU A 19 16.16 17.55 -14.83
C LEU A 19 15.34 16.28 -14.49
N GLU A 20 14.04 16.40 -14.26
CA GLU A 20 13.16 15.29 -13.91
C GLU A 20 12.34 14.82 -15.12
N THR A 21 12.78 13.74 -15.75
CA THR A 21 11.99 13.08 -16.79
C THR A 21 10.83 12.32 -16.14
N SER A 22 9.67 12.94 -16.07
CA SER A 22 8.43 12.28 -15.62
C SER A 22 8.06 11.14 -16.57
N GLY A 23 7.95 9.92 -16.05
CA GLY A 23 7.55 8.77 -16.86
C GLY A 23 6.13 8.93 -17.42
N THR A 24 5.93 8.61 -18.70
CA THR A 24 4.64 8.73 -19.43
C THR A 24 3.59 7.67 -19.04
N GLY A 25 3.78 6.99 -17.91
CA GLY A 25 2.87 5.95 -17.45
C GLY A 25 1.51 6.52 -17.04
N LYS A 26 0.42 5.84 -17.47
CA LYS A 26 -0.97 6.27 -17.23
C LYS A 26 -1.36 6.43 -15.76
N ASP A 27 -0.61 5.79 -14.86
CA ASP A 27 -0.85 5.88 -13.42
C ASP A 27 0.20 6.79 -12.79
N ASN A 28 -0.21 8.01 -12.46
CA ASN A 28 0.59 9.08 -11.84
C ASN A 28 0.98 8.75 -10.38
N MET A 29 1.14 7.46 -10.07
CA MET A 29 1.39 6.94 -8.73
C MET A 29 2.88 6.65 -8.55
N GLY A 30 3.43 7.16 -7.45
CA GLY A 30 4.86 7.11 -7.14
C GLY A 30 5.42 5.70 -6.99
N MET A 31 6.75 5.60 -6.94
CA MET A 31 7.50 4.33 -6.87
C MET A 31 7.04 3.43 -5.71
N ILE A 32 6.72 4.03 -4.55
CA ILE A 32 6.19 3.29 -3.38
C ILE A 32 4.88 2.57 -3.74
N TYR A 33 3.97 3.22 -4.45
CA TYR A 33 2.70 2.59 -4.84
C TYR A 33 2.94 1.43 -5.81
N ARG A 34 3.73 1.65 -6.87
CA ARG A 34 3.95 0.64 -7.91
C ARG A 34 4.61 -0.62 -7.39
N THR A 35 5.52 -0.46 -6.44
CA THR A 35 6.28 -1.57 -5.87
C THR A 35 5.52 -2.27 -4.74
N SER A 36 4.61 -1.58 -4.02
CA SER A 36 3.80 -2.17 -2.95
C SER A 36 2.42 -2.65 -3.40
N ALA A 37 2.00 -2.38 -4.64
CA ALA A 37 0.68 -2.74 -5.17
C ALA A 37 0.39 -4.24 -5.04
N SER A 38 1.29 -5.11 -5.52
CA SER A 38 1.07 -6.56 -5.48
C SER A 38 0.99 -7.14 -4.06
N ILE A 39 1.66 -6.52 -3.09
CA ILE A 39 1.58 -6.91 -1.67
C ILE A 39 0.26 -6.41 -1.07
N SER A 40 -0.16 -5.20 -1.44
CA SER A 40 -1.42 -4.60 -1.01
C SER A 40 -2.62 -5.42 -1.50
N ASP A 41 -2.57 -5.92 -2.74
CA ASP A 41 -3.62 -6.79 -3.29
C ASP A 41 -3.73 -8.11 -2.51
N LYS A 42 -2.60 -8.71 -2.12
CA LYS A 42 -2.59 -9.91 -1.28
C LYS A 42 -3.10 -9.64 0.14
N ALA A 43 -2.72 -8.52 0.75
CA ALA A 43 -3.23 -8.12 2.05
C ALA A 43 -4.75 -7.88 2.00
N LYS A 44 -5.25 -7.30 0.91
CA LYS A 44 -6.68 -7.14 0.66
C LYS A 44 -7.37 -8.49 0.54
N GLN A 45 -6.83 -9.42 -0.26
CA GLN A 45 -7.39 -10.76 -0.39
C GLN A 45 -7.54 -11.46 0.96
N PHE A 46 -6.50 -11.47 1.80
CA PHE A 46 -6.58 -12.07 3.14
C PHE A 46 -7.58 -11.37 4.05
N GLY A 47 -7.69 -10.04 3.95
CA GLY A 47 -8.68 -9.26 4.70
C GLY A 47 -10.12 -9.52 4.26
N ASP A 48 -10.36 -9.61 2.95
CA ASP A 48 -11.66 -9.87 2.35
C ASP A 48 -12.12 -11.30 2.68
N GLU A 49 -11.23 -12.29 2.61
CA GLU A 49 -11.52 -13.67 3.01
C GLU A 49 -11.78 -13.78 4.51
N LEU A 50 -11.01 -13.08 5.36
CA LEU A 50 -11.26 -13.04 6.81
C LEU A 50 -12.60 -12.39 7.12
N ASN A 51 -12.92 -11.26 6.48
CA ASN A 51 -14.20 -10.58 6.64
C ASN A 51 -15.37 -11.45 6.16
N SER A 52 -15.22 -12.17 5.05
CA SER A 52 -16.23 -13.10 4.56
C SER A 52 -16.52 -14.22 5.55
N ILE A 53 -15.50 -14.72 6.28
CA ILE A 53 -15.70 -15.74 7.31
C ILE A 53 -16.38 -15.13 8.54
N LEU A 54 -15.97 -13.93 8.96
CA LEU A 54 -16.51 -13.26 10.15
C LEU A 54 -17.93 -12.71 9.96
N ALA A 55 -18.31 -12.38 8.73
CA ALA A 55 -19.64 -11.87 8.39
C ALA A 55 -20.68 -12.98 8.20
N ASP A 56 -20.27 -14.26 8.23
CA ASP A 56 -21.19 -15.39 8.11
C ASP A 56 -22.04 -15.53 9.39
N ALA A 57 -23.36 -15.38 9.25
CA ALA A 57 -24.30 -15.53 10.36
C ALA A 57 -24.45 -16.98 10.84
N SER A 58 -24.00 -17.95 10.04
CA SER A 58 -23.96 -19.38 10.37
C SER A 58 -22.61 -19.83 10.94
N LEU A 59 -21.72 -18.89 11.25
CA LEU A 59 -20.39 -19.18 11.76
C LEU A 59 -20.44 -19.93 13.11
N GLU A 60 -20.02 -21.19 13.10
CA GLU A 60 -19.82 -21.97 14.31
C GLU A 60 -18.50 -21.56 14.99
N VAL A 61 -18.52 -20.48 15.77
CA VAL A 61 -17.34 -20.02 16.52
C VAL A 61 -16.87 -21.06 17.55
N ASP A 62 -17.75 -21.98 17.95
CA ASP A 62 -17.45 -23.09 18.85
C ASP A 62 -16.74 -24.26 18.12
N ASN A 63 -16.65 -24.23 16.79
CA ASN A 63 -15.97 -25.24 16.00
C ASN A 63 -14.45 -24.94 15.95
N PRO A 64 -13.59 -25.82 16.49
CA PRO A 64 -12.14 -25.57 16.56
C PRO A 64 -11.49 -25.45 15.17
N LEU A 65 -12.09 -26.05 14.14
CA LEU A 65 -11.59 -25.96 12.77
C LEU A 65 -11.82 -24.56 12.16
N VAL A 66 -12.95 -23.94 12.50
CA VAL A 66 -13.29 -22.57 12.11
C VAL A 66 -12.38 -21.57 12.83
N LEU A 67 -12.15 -21.76 14.13
CA LEU A 67 -11.20 -20.95 14.91
C LEU A 67 -9.77 -21.05 14.39
N ALA A 68 -9.31 -22.26 14.03
CA ALA A 68 -8.00 -22.46 13.43
C ALA A 68 -7.87 -21.71 12.09
N LYS A 69 -8.92 -21.73 11.26
CA LYS A 69 -8.95 -21.00 9.98
C LYS A 69 -8.92 -19.49 10.17
N ILE A 70 -9.73 -18.94 11.08
CA ILE A 70 -9.73 -17.52 11.42
C ILE A 70 -8.35 -17.09 11.94
N THR A 71 -7.74 -17.89 12.82
CA THR A 71 -6.42 -17.60 13.39
C THR A 71 -5.33 -17.59 12.32
N ALA A 72 -5.31 -18.59 11.44
CA ALA A 72 -4.36 -18.66 10.32
C ALA A 72 -4.53 -17.46 9.36
N MET A 73 -5.78 -17.12 9.02
CA MET A 73 -6.08 -15.99 8.13
C MET A 73 -5.72 -14.63 8.74
N SER A 74 -6.01 -14.44 10.03
CA SER A 74 -5.59 -13.25 10.78
C SER A 74 -4.06 -13.14 10.86
N GLY A 75 -3.36 -14.25 11.09
CA GLY A 75 -1.89 -14.33 11.04
C GLY A 75 -1.34 -13.91 9.67
N ASN A 76 -1.90 -14.45 8.60
CA ASN A 76 -1.50 -14.13 7.22
C ASN A 76 -1.75 -12.67 6.86
N TYR A 77 -2.91 -12.12 7.25
CA TYR A 77 -3.22 -10.70 7.04
C TYR A 77 -2.23 -9.78 7.77
N ASN A 78 -1.95 -10.07 9.05
CA ASN A 78 -1.01 -9.28 9.84
C ASN A 78 0.41 -9.33 9.28
N MET A 79 0.87 -10.51 8.85
CA MET A 79 2.17 -10.66 8.19
C MET A 79 2.22 -9.90 6.86
N ALA A 80 1.18 -9.95 6.05
CA ALA A 80 1.11 -9.21 4.79
C ALA A 80 1.19 -7.69 5.00
N ARG A 81 0.50 -7.15 6.02
CA ARG A 81 0.57 -5.73 6.40
C ARG A 81 1.95 -5.33 6.93
N GLN A 82 2.56 -6.19 7.75
CA GLN A 82 3.91 -5.95 8.26
C GLN A 82 4.94 -5.92 7.11
N LEU A 83 4.84 -6.87 6.17
CA LEU A 83 5.70 -6.94 5.01
C LEU A 83 5.52 -5.70 4.10
N GLN A 84 4.27 -5.27 3.86
CA GLN A 84 3.97 -4.04 3.12
C GLN A 84 4.67 -2.83 3.75
N SER A 85 4.58 -2.67 5.07
CA SER A 85 5.21 -1.57 5.81
C SER A 85 6.74 -1.62 5.74
N ASN A 86 7.33 -2.80 5.96
CA ASN A 86 8.79 -2.97 5.90
C ASN A 86 9.34 -2.67 4.51
N PHE A 87 8.62 -3.09 3.48
CA PHE A 87 9.00 -2.85 2.10
C PHE A 87 8.90 -1.36 1.73
N MET A 88 7.83 -0.68 2.14
CA MET A 88 7.70 0.78 1.98
C MET A 88 8.81 1.54 2.71
N LYS A 89 9.17 1.10 3.91
CA LYS A 89 10.29 1.68 4.67
C LYS A 89 11.62 1.52 3.92
N SER A 90 11.90 0.33 3.38
CA SER A 90 13.12 0.07 2.61
C SER A 90 13.28 1.01 1.41
N ILE A 91 12.20 1.24 0.67
CA ILE A 91 12.20 2.18 -0.46
C ILE A 91 12.46 3.61 0.02
N LYS A 92 11.80 4.02 1.11
CA LYS A 92 12.02 5.34 1.71
C LYS A 92 13.48 5.53 2.15
N ASP A 93 14.06 4.52 2.80
CA ASP A 93 15.44 4.57 3.30
C ASP A 93 16.43 4.63 2.12
N THR A 94 16.14 3.92 1.02
CA THR A 94 16.93 3.96 -0.23
C THR A 94 16.84 5.33 -0.91
N ASP A 95 15.64 5.90 -1.01
CA ASP A 95 15.40 7.22 -1.57
C ASP A 95 16.13 8.31 -0.75
N GLN A 96 16.05 8.21 0.58
CA GLN A 96 16.78 9.11 1.48
C GLN A 96 18.31 9.00 1.28
N ALA A 97 18.85 7.81 1.05
CA ALA A 97 20.27 7.63 0.77
C ALA A 97 20.67 8.23 -0.59
N LEU A 98 19.81 8.11 -1.60
CA LEU A 98 20.02 8.72 -2.91
C LEU A 98 20.06 10.25 -2.82
N ILE A 99 19.03 10.88 -2.23
CA ILE A 99 18.91 12.34 -2.13
C ILE A 99 20.04 12.95 -1.30
N ARG A 100 20.54 12.25 -0.27
CA ARG A 100 21.65 12.73 0.57
C ARG A 100 23.02 12.73 -0.13
N ASN A 101 23.16 11.97 -1.20
CA ASN A 101 24.41 11.85 -1.96
C ASN A 101 24.34 12.54 -3.34
N VAL A 102 23.26 13.29 -3.60
CA VAL A 102 23.17 14.31 -4.65
C VAL A 102 23.72 15.62 -4.10
#